data_AF-A0A1G7BKJ1-F1
#
_entry.id   AF-A0A1G7BKJ1-F1
#
_cell.length_a   1.000
_cell.length_b   1.000
_cell.length_c   1.000
_cell.angle_alpha   90.00
_cell.angle_beta   90.00
_cell.angle_gamma   90.00
#
_symmetry.space_group_name_H-M   'P 1'
#
loop_
_entity.id
_entity.type
_entity.pdbx_description
1 polymer ?
#
loop_
_entity_poly.entity_id
_entity_poly.type
_entity_poly.pdbx_seq_one_letter_code
_entity_poly.pdbx_strand_id
1 'polypeptide(L)'
;MTADSLASLLHNGQFSLLLLALCALLLALILQRQRRQLNRQRQRLKELDKQLTNALQRITRLEDLQDSTPPPRADFERHLQQADLKSRLQQPQPAGNPPDKYRHVIALAAQGLDAEAIAEVLQIAPAEASQLLTLARLRQRD
;
A
#
# COMPACT_ATOMS: atom_id res chain seq x y z
N MET A 1 -52.58 -55.13 -21.09
CA MET A 1 -51.34 -54.74 -20.39
C MET A 1 -50.81 -53.39 -20.91
N THR A 2 -51.64 -52.34 -20.97
CA THR A 2 -51.26 -51.06 -21.63
C THR A 2 -51.60 -49.80 -20.84
N ALA A 3 -52.45 -49.89 -19.82
CA ALA A 3 -52.82 -48.72 -19.00
C ALA A 3 -51.72 -48.33 -18.00
N ASP A 4 -51.10 -49.31 -17.34
CA ASP A 4 -50.08 -49.07 -16.31
C ASP A 4 -48.74 -48.53 -16.88
N SER A 5 -48.41 -48.87 -18.13
CA SER A 5 -47.21 -48.38 -18.81
C SER A 5 -47.33 -46.91 -19.24
N LEU A 6 -48.54 -46.44 -19.55
CA LEU A 6 -48.79 -45.03 -19.87
C LEU A 6 -48.77 -44.14 -18.62
N ALA A 7 -49.32 -44.65 -17.51
CA ALA A 7 -49.31 -43.94 -16.23
C ALA A 7 -47.88 -43.72 -15.70
N SER A 8 -47.01 -44.72 -15.82
CA SER A 8 -45.60 -44.62 -15.39
C SER A 8 -44.76 -43.68 -16.28
N LEU A 9 -45.01 -43.60 -17.59
CA LEU A 9 -44.36 -42.62 -18.48
C LEU A 9 -44.75 -41.17 -18.15
N LEU A 10 -46.03 -40.91 -17.86
CA LEU A 10 -46.52 -39.60 -17.43
C LEU A 10 -45.91 -39.17 -16.09
N HIS A 11 -45.79 -40.11 -15.13
CA HIS A 11 -45.17 -39.84 -13.84
C HIS A 11 -43.68 -39.51 -13.98
N ASN A 12 -42.94 -40.26 -14.82
CA ASN A 12 -41.54 -40.00 -15.12
C ASN A 12 -41.31 -38.64 -15.80
N GLY A 13 -42.24 -38.20 -16.66
CA GLY A 13 -42.20 -36.87 -17.28
C GLY A 13 -42.44 -35.73 -16.28
N GLN A 14 -43.31 -35.93 -15.29
CA GLN A 14 -43.52 -34.93 -14.22
C GLN A 14 -42.29 -34.79 -13.32
N PHE A 15 -41.62 -35.90 -12.98
CA PHE A 15 -40.39 -35.85 -12.20
C PHE A 15 -39.25 -35.14 -12.94
N SER A 16 -39.09 -35.36 -14.25
CA SER A 16 -38.04 -34.70 -15.02
C SER A 16 -38.26 -33.18 -15.12
N LEU A 17 -39.51 -32.73 -15.26
CA LEU A 17 -39.87 -31.30 -15.23
C LEU A 17 -39.61 -30.67 -13.85
N LEU A 18 -39.96 -31.36 -12.76
CA LEU A 18 -39.66 -30.89 -11.40
C LEU A 18 -38.15 -30.81 -11.16
N LEU A 19 -37.37 -31.78 -11.65
CA LEU A 19 -35.93 -31.81 -11.52
C LEU A 19 -35.26 -30.71 -12.35
N LEU A 20 -35.73 -30.45 -13.57
CA LEU A 20 -35.30 -29.32 -14.39
C LEU A 20 -35.63 -27.97 -13.74
N ALA A 21 -36.84 -27.82 -13.20
CA ALA A 21 -37.25 -26.61 -12.49
C ALA A 21 -36.39 -26.37 -11.23
N LEU A 22 -36.10 -27.44 -10.47
CA LEU A 22 -35.20 -27.38 -9.32
C LEU A 22 -33.77 -27.00 -9.73
N CYS A 23 -33.23 -27.63 -10.77
CA CYS A 23 -31.91 -27.29 -11.32
C CYS A 23 -31.84 -25.84 -11.82
N ALA A 24 -32.87 -25.36 -12.52
CA ALA A 24 -32.96 -23.98 -12.97
C ALA A 24 -33.02 -23.00 -11.79
N LEU A 25 -33.78 -23.32 -10.74
CA LEU A 25 -33.87 -22.52 -9.52
C LEU A 25 -32.52 -22.46 -8.77
N LEU A 26 -31.82 -23.60 -8.65
CA LEU A 26 -30.49 -23.66 -8.05
C LEU A 26 -29.47 -22.84 -8.83
N LEU A 27 -29.45 -22.97 -10.17
CA LEU A 27 -28.60 -22.17 -11.03
C LEU A 27 -28.88 -20.66 -10.90
N ALA A 28 -30.17 -20.28 -10.87
CA ALA A 28 -30.57 -18.89 -10.67
C ALA A 28 -30.08 -18.35 -9.31
N LEU A 29 -30.20 -19.14 -8.23
CA LEU A 29 -29.70 -18.77 -6.90
C LEU A 29 -28.18 -18.61 -6.87
N ILE A 30 -27.43 -19.51 -7.52
CA ILE A 30 -25.96 -19.44 -7.61
C ILE A 30 -25.54 -18.18 -8.39
N LEU A 31 -26.14 -17.93 -9.55
CA LEU A 31 -25.87 -16.74 -10.35
C LEU A 31 -26.21 -15.46 -9.60
N GLN A 32 -27.32 -15.44 -8.86
CA GLN A 32 -27.70 -14.30 -8.03
C GLN A 32 -26.69 -14.05 -6.90
N ARG A 33 -26.20 -15.11 -6.24
CA ARG A 33 -25.14 -14.99 -5.22
C ARG A 33 -23.85 -14.42 -5.81
N GLN A 34 -23.40 -14.92 -6.96
CA GLN A 34 -22.19 -14.43 -7.62
C GLN A 34 -22.33 -12.96 -8.04
N ARG A 35 -23.47 -12.59 -8.64
CA ARG A 35 -23.76 -11.18 -8.99
C ARG A 35 -23.72 -10.27 -7.76
N ARG A 36 -24.27 -10.72 -6.63
CA ARG A 36 -24.21 -9.97 -5.36
C ARG A 36 -22.77 -9.80 -4.87
N GLN A 37 -21.93 -10.82 -4.97
CA GLN A 37 -20.51 -10.73 -4.59
C GLN A 37 -19.75 -9.76 -5.49
N LEU A 38 -19.94 -9.84 -6.81
CA LEU A 38 -19.33 -8.90 -7.77
C LEU A 38 -19.76 -7.45 -7.51
N ASN A 39 -21.03 -7.23 -7.21
CA ASN A 39 -21.53 -5.89 -6.89
C ASN A 39 -20.88 -5.34 -5.60
N ARG A 40 -20.69 -6.17 -4.57
CA ARG A 40 -19.97 -5.77 -3.34
C ARG A 40 -18.51 -5.43 -3.62
N GLN A 41 -17.82 -6.22 -4.44
CA GLN A 41 -16.43 -5.92 -4.82
C GLN A 41 -16.32 -4.62 -5.62
N ARG A 42 -17.22 -4.40 -6.59
CA ARG A 42 -17.29 -3.15 -7.36
C ARG A 42 -17.56 -1.93 -6.48
N GLN A 43 -18.42 -2.07 -5.46
CA GLN A 43 -18.66 -1.01 -4.50
C GLN A 43 -17.40 -0.68 -3.68
N ARG A 44 -16.67 -1.69 -3.20
CA ARG A 44 -15.40 -1.49 -2.47
C ARG A 44 -14.35 -0.79 -3.33
N LEU A 45 -14.22 -1.18 -4.60
CA LEU A 45 -13.28 -0.51 -5.52
C LEU A 45 -13.64 0.95 -5.73
N LYS A 46 -14.92 1.27 -5.93
CA LYS A 46 -15.38 2.67 -6.06
C LYS A 46 -15.11 3.50 -4.81
N GLU A 47 -15.24 2.90 -3.63
CA GLU A 47 -14.96 3.59 -2.37
C GLU A 47 -13.47 3.86 -2.19
N LEU A 48 -12.61 2.89 -2.49
CA LEU A 48 -11.16 3.07 -2.45
C LEU A 48 -10.69 4.10 -3.48
N ASP A 49 -11.25 4.09 -4.68
CA ASP A 49 -10.91 5.06 -5.73
C ASP A 49 -11.29 6.49 -5.33
N LYS A 50 -12.45 6.66 -4.67
CA LYS A 50 -12.83 7.94 -4.04
C LYS A 50 -11.87 8.37 -2.93
N GLN A 51 -11.41 7.43 -2.11
CA GLN A 51 -10.45 7.73 -1.04
C GLN A 51 -9.10 8.15 -1.60
N LEU A 52 -8.61 7.47 -2.64
CA LEU A 52 -7.37 7.81 -3.32
C LEU A 52 -7.46 9.17 -3.98
N THR A 53 -8.52 9.44 -4.73
CA THR A 53 -8.74 10.76 -5.36
C THR A 53 -8.87 11.87 -4.32
N ASN A 54 -9.55 11.65 -3.19
CA ASN A 54 -9.61 12.62 -2.10
C ASN A 54 -8.24 12.85 -1.44
N ALA A 55 -7.47 11.78 -1.21
CA ALA A 55 -6.13 11.86 -0.65
C ALA A 55 -5.18 12.63 -1.59
N LEU A 56 -5.22 12.35 -2.89
CA LEU A 56 -4.47 13.09 -3.90
C LEU A 56 -4.86 14.56 -3.92
N GLN A 57 -6.16 14.88 -3.92
CA GLN A 57 -6.61 16.28 -3.84
C GLN A 57 -6.14 16.98 -2.57
N ARG A 58 -6.09 16.28 -1.43
CA ARG A 58 -5.54 16.83 -0.18
C ARG A 58 -4.05 17.10 -0.31
N ILE A 59 -3.29 16.19 -0.90
CA ILE A 59 -1.85 16.36 -1.14
C ILE A 59 -1.62 17.54 -2.07
N THR A 60 -2.28 17.59 -3.22
CA THR A 60 -2.17 18.71 -4.18
C THR A 60 -2.54 20.05 -3.54
N ARG A 61 -3.58 20.10 -2.70
CA ARG A 61 -3.92 21.34 -1.96
C ARG A 61 -2.83 21.75 -0.97
N LEU A 62 -2.19 20.80 -0.31
CA LEU A 62 -1.09 21.08 0.61
C LEU A 62 0.16 21.56 -0.15
N GLU A 63 0.43 20.98 -1.33
CA GLU A 63 1.49 21.43 -2.24
C GLU A 63 1.21 22.85 -2.76
N ASP A 64 0.00 23.14 -3.25
CA ASP A 64 -0.40 24.48 -3.73
C ASP A 64 -0.32 25.54 -2.61
N LEU A 65 -0.69 25.18 -1.37
CA LEU A 65 -0.56 26.07 -0.20
C LEU A 65 0.91 26.29 0.21
N GLN A 66 1.77 25.29 -0.02
CA GLN A 66 3.20 25.39 0.24
C GLN A 66 3.90 26.27 -0.80
N ASP A 67 3.44 26.27 -2.05
CA ASP A 67 3.93 27.16 -3.11
C ASP A 67 3.36 28.59 -3.01
N SER A 68 2.17 28.77 -2.43
CA SER A 68 1.50 30.07 -2.31
C SER A 68 1.82 30.84 -1.02
N THR A 69 2.48 30.21 -0.05
CA THR A 69 2.93 30.89 1.17
C THR A 69 4.38 31.31 0.97
N PRO A 70 4.74 32.62 0.87
CA PRO A 70 6.14 32.99 0.93
C PRO A 70 6.69 32.45 2.24
N PRO A 71 7.70 31.56 2.22
CA PRO A 71 8.07 30.86 3.43
C PRO A 71 8.57 31.90 4.44
N PRO A 72 8.00 32.00 5.66
CA PRO A 72 8.67 32.70 6.77
C PRO A 72 10.01 32.02 7.13
N ARG A 73 10.30 30.88 6.50
CA ARG A 73 11.58 30.20 6.49
C ARG A 73 12.60 30.80 5.52
N ALA A 74 12.27 31.65 4.55
CA ALA A 74 13.28 32.21 3.64
C ALA A 74 14.31 33.06 4.38
N ASP A 75 13.88 33.85 5.36
CA ASP A 75 14.80 34.66 6.16
C ASP A 75 15.51 33.82 7.23
N PHE A 76 14.80 32.89 7.88
CA PHE A 76 15.44 31.96 8.82
C PHE A 76 16.47 31.05 8.12
N GLU A 77 16.14 30.45 6.98
CA GLU A 77 17.04 29.66 6.14
C GLU A 77 18.16 30.50 5.56
N ARG A 78 17.94 31.77 5.16
CA ARG A 78 19.06 32.64 4.75
C ARG A 78 20.03 32.92 5.90
N HIS A 79 19.51 33.18 7.10
CA HIS A 79 20.33 33.38 8.30
C HIS A 79 21.03 32.08 8.72
N LEU A 80 20.36 30.92 8.57
CA LEU A 80 20.94 29.60 8.83
C LEU A 80 21.97 29.21 7.77
N GLN A 81 21.75 29.52 6.50
CA GLN A 81 22.69 29.31 5.40
C GLN A 81 23.91 30.21 5.55
N GLN A 82 23.74 31.48 5.95
CA GLN A 82 24.89 32.35 6.26
C GLN A 82 25.68 31.86 7.49
N ALA A 83 25.00 31.33 8.50
CA ALA A 83 25.65 30.73 9.68
C ALA A 83 26.35 29.39 9.33
N ASP A 84 25.72 28.54 8.52
CA ASP A 84 26.26 27.25 8.06
C ASP A 84 27.44 27.46 7.09
N LEU A 85 27.38 28.48 6.21
CA LEU A 85 28.51 28.86 5.35
C LEU A 85 29.72 29.36 6.17
N LYS A 86 29.48 30.17 7.21
CA LYS A 86 30.55 30.59 8.13
C LYS A 86 31.12 29.42 8.93
N SER A 87 30.27 28.49 9.35
CA SER A 87 30.66 27.26 10.06
C SER A 87 31.48 26.32 9.17
N ARG A 88 31.08 26.14 7.90
CA ARG A 88 31.77 25.29 6.91
C ARG A 88 33.11 25.86 6.44
N LEU A 89 33.26 27.18 6.45
CA LEU A 89 34.56 27.82 6.18
C LEU A 89 35.53 27.70 7.36
N GLN A 90 35.03 27.47 8.58
CA GLN A 90 35.84 27.38 9.80
C GLN A 90 36.13 25.94 10.26
N GLN A 91 35.45 24.92 9.72
CA GLN A 91 35.66 23.53 10.12
C GLN A 91 35.54 22.54 8.94
N PRO A 92 36.45 21.56 8.82
CA PRO A 92 36.26 20.46 7.88
C PRO A 92 35.07 19.60 8.34
N GLN A 93 34.14 19.35 7.42
CA GLN A 93 32.87 18.64 7.64
C GLN A 93 33.00 17.29 8.37
N PRO A 94 31.92 16.86 9.06
CA PRO A 94 31.26 15.67 8.54
C PRO A 94 29.73 15.77 8.40
N ALA A 95 29.27 15.02 7.40
CA ALA A 95 27.92 14.63 7.00
C ALA A 95 26.80 14.72 8.06
N GLY A 96 25.73 15.46 7.71
CA GLY A 96 24.51 15.51 8.52
C GLY A 96 23.27 15.68 7.65
N ASN A 97 22.59 14.57 7.34
CA ASN A 97 21.13 14.57 7.21
C ASN A 97 20.57 13.19 7.60
N PRO A 98 20.35 12.91 8.92
CA PRO A 98 20.07 11.56 9.41
C PRO A 98 18.67 11.31 10.03
N PRO A 99 17.52 11.77 9.51
CA PRO A 99 16.23 11.17 9.89
C PRO A 99 15.80 10.05 8.94
N ASP A 100 15.94 10.23 7.62
CA ASP A 100 15.37 9.27 6.66
C ASP A 100 16.29 8.08 6.43
N LYS A 101 17.58 8.30 6.21
CA LYS A 101 18.54 7.21 5.93
C LYS A 101 18.56 6.17 7.06
N TYR A 102 18.50 6.63 8.32
CA TYR A 102 18.49 5.74 9.48
C TYR A 102 17.25 4.83 9.53
N ARG A 103 16.07 5.34 9.16
CA ARG A 103 14.83 4.53 9.11
C ARG A 103 14.92 3.42 8.06
N HIS A 104 15.52 3.73 6.91
CA HIS A 104 15.72 2.75 5.84
C HIS A 104 16.76 1.71 6.23
N VAL A 105 17.85 2.11 6.89
CA VAL A 105 18.86 1.16 7.42
C VAL A 105 18.24 0.21 8.45
N ILE A 106 17.38 0.68 9.35
CA ILE A 106 16.67 -0.21 10.30
C ILE A 106 15.80 -1.23 9.56
N ALA A 107 15.04 -0.79 8.57
CA ALA A 107 14.16 -1.67 7.81
C ALA A 107 14.95 -2.74 7.03
N LEU A 108 16.09 -2.36 6.44
CA LEU A 108 16.98 -3.29 5.72
C LEU A 108 17.72 -4.23 6.67
N ALA A 109 18.18 -3.74 7.82
CA ALA A 109 18.80 -4.56 8.86
C ALA A 109 17.83 -5.61 9.42
N ALA A 110 16.55 -5.25 9.59
CA ALA A 110 15.50 -6.20 10.02
C ALA A 110 15.25 -7.31 8.98
N GLN A 111 15.58 -7.07 7.71
CA GLN A 111 15.52 -8.07 6.63
C GLN A 111 16.79 -8.95 6.55
N GLY A 112 17.75 -8.75 7.45
CA GLY A 112 18.99 -9.54 7.52
C GLY A 112 20.09 -9.10 6.56
N LEU A 113 19.96 -7.92 5.95
CA LEU A 113 20.99 -7.36 5.06
C LEU A 113 22.21 -6.90 5.86
N ASP A 114 23.39 -7.14 5.30
CA ASP A 114 24.67 -6.71 5.85
C ASP A 114 25.02 -5.27 5.45
N ALA A 115 26.08 -4.72 6.06
CA ALA A 115 26.46 -3.33 5.86
C ALA A 115 26.91 -3.05 4.41
N GLU A 116 27.43 -4.05 3.70
CA GLU A 116 27.86 -3.93 2.30
C GLU A 116 26.65 -3.84 1.36
N ALA A 117 25.66 -4.73 1.51
CA ALA A 117 24.43 -4.68 0.74
C ALA A 117 23.62 -3.41 1.05
N ILE A 118 23.59 -2.94 2.30
CA ILE A 118 22.93 -1.69 2.68
C ILE A 118 23.64 -0.49 2.02
N ALA A 119 24.97 -0.50 1.96
CA ALA A 119 25.76 0.56 1.33
C ALA A 119 25.47 0.66 -0.17
N GLU A 120 25.33 -0.48 -0.84
CA GLU A 120 24.97 -0.55 -2.26
C GLU A 120 23.55 -0.05 -2.52
N VAL A 121 22.57 -0.51 -1.73
CA VAL A 121 21.15 -0.12 -1.86
C VAL A 121 20.94 1.38 -1.59
N LEU A 122 21.63 1.93 -0.59
CA LEU A 122 21.50 3.34 -0.21
C LEU A 122 22.51 4.26 -0.88
N GLN A 123 23.39 3.72 -1.74
CA GLN A 123 24.48 4.44 -2.41
C GLN A 123 25.31 5.29 -1.43
N ILE A 124 25.66 4.71 -0.28
CA ILE A 124 26.49 5.34 0.76
C ILE A 124 27.82 4.60 0.91
N ALA A 125 28.78 5.23 1.60
CA ALA A 125 30.03 4.55 1.89
C ALA A 125 29.80 3.34 2.84
N PRO A 126 30.52 2.22 2.66
CA PRO A 126 30.37 1.05 3.54
C PRO A 126 30.70 1.36 5.01
N ALA A 127 31.62 2.30 5.24
CA ALA A 127 31.92 2.83 6.57
C ALA A 127 30.72 3.58 7.20
N GLU A 128 29.93 4.29 6.40
CA GLU A 128 28.72 5.00 6.85
C GLU A 128 27.57 4.02 7.15
N ALA A 129 27.37 3.02 6.28
CA ALA A 129 26.38 1.97 6.50
C ALA A 129 26.63 1.17 7.78
N SER A 130 27.88 0.82 8.06
CA SER A 130 28.25 0.09 9.28
C SER A 130 28.04 0.92 10.56
N GLN A 131 28.31 2.23 10.52
CA GLN A 131 28.01 3.15 11.62
C GLN A 131 26.50 3.25 11.86
N LEU A 132 25.70 3.42 10.81
CA LEU A 132 24.24 3.48 10.92
C LEU A 132 23.64 2.16 11.44
N LEU A 133 24.17 1.01 11.01
CA LEU A 133 23.76 -0.30 11.50
C LEU A 133 24.08 -0.49 12.99
N THR A 134 25.25 0.00 13.43
CA THR A 134 25.65 -0.03 14.85
C THR A 134 24.70 0.81 15.69
N LEU A 135 24.36 2.02 15.23
CA LEU A 135 23.38 2.90 15.88
C LEU A 135 21.97 2.31 15.88
N ALA A 136 21.57 1.57 14.82
CA ALA A 136 20.29 0.88 14.75
C ALA A 136 20.18 -0.22 15.83
N ARG A 137 21.25 -1.00 16.03
CA ARG A 137 21.30 -2.07 17.03
C ARG A 137 21.33 -1.56 18.47
N LEU A 138 21.98 -0.42 18.72
CA LEU A 138 22.00 0.21 20.04
C LEU A 138 20.60 0.64 20.48
N ARG A 139 19.84 1.28 19.58
CA ARG A 139 18.46 1.70 19.86
C ARG A 139 17.47 0.55 20.10
N GLN A 140 17.75 -0.64 19.57
CA GLN A 140 16.89 -1.81 19.73
C GLN A 140 17.13 -2.56 21.06
N ARG A 141 18.20 -2.20 21.79
CA ARG A 141 18.55 -2.78 23.10
C ARG A 141 18.04 -1.96 24.30
N ASP A 142 17.52 -0.76 24.06
CA ASP A 142 16.79 0.06 25.04
C ASP A 142 15.28 -0.13 24.87
#